data_AF-A0A2A2TBQ4-F1
#
_entry.id   AF-A0A2A2TBQ4-F1
#
_cell.length_a   1.000
_cell.length_b   1.000
_cell.length_c   1.000
_cell.angle_alpha   90.00
_cell.angle_beta   90.00
_cell.angle_gamma   90.00
#
_symmetry.space_group_name_H-M   'P 1'
#
loop_
_entity.id
_entity.type
_entity.pdbx_description
1 polymer ?
#
loop_
_entity_poly.entity_id
_entity_poly.type
_entity_poly.pdbx_seq_one_letter_code
_entity_poly.pdbx_strand_id
1 'polypeptide(L)'
;MSLKISLKPPSNGWIIGLIIAATAVTGGVLYYGASQFGLLSKPQKEVLETLPEVQKVTALGRLEPEAEIIKLSPPIPLDGDRIAKVLVKEGDTVKSGQIIAILDSKDRLQDAVLVAQKQVAIAQSKLAQIQAGAKTGQIQAQKATVGRLEAQTVGDKIGQQEIIARLEAQWLGDKQAQQENIARLEAQLQGDKQAQQATIKRLEAELNNAESEYQRYQQLSQEGAISNSLFDGKRLSVETAKQQLNESKAVLNRIGTTSNRQISEAKAVLRRIDATNSKQVSEAKIALTRINATGNKQISEASATLNSIAEIRPVD
;
A
#
# COMPACT_ATOMS: atom_id res chain seq x y z
N MET A 1 -30.93 -55.71 -44.15
CA MET A 1 -30.76 -57.03 -44.81
C MET A 1 -29.85 -56.86 -46.01
N SER A 2 -29.05 -57.88 -46.32
CA SER A 2 -28.16 -57.93 -47.48
C SER A 2 -28.84 -58.61 -48.67
N LEU A 3 -28.50 -58.23 -49.91
CA LEU A 3 -28.42 -59.17 -51.04
C LEU A 3 -27.54 -58.57 -52.17
N LYS A 4 -26.79 -59.45 -52.85
CA LYS A 4 -25.89 -59.16 -53.99
C LYS A 4 -26.41 -59.87 -55.25
N ILE A 5 -25.67 -59.74 -56.36
CA ILE A 5 -25.53 -60.59 -57.59
C ILE A 5 -25.72 -59.68 -58.84
N SER A 6 -24.76 -59.41 -59.76
CA SER A 6 -23.63 -60.16 -60.41
C SER A 6 -24.13 -61.08 -61.56
N LEU A 7 -23.50 -61.30 -62.73
CA LEU A 7 -22.10 -61.19 -63.20
C LEU A 7 -21.97 -60.62 -64.66
N LYS A 8 -20.75 -60.15 -65.00
CA LYS A 8 -19.92 -60.21 -66.26
C LYS A 8 -20.33 -61.15 -67.45
N PRO A 9 -19.64 -61.12 -68.64
CA PRO A 9 -18.84 -60.09 -69.39
C PRO A 9 -19.14 -60.15 -70.96
N PRO A 10 -18.26 -59.84 -71.97
CA PRO A 10 -16.94 -59.17 -72.05
C PRO A 10 -16.71 -58.11 -73.18
N SER A 11 -15.58 -57.37 -73.04
CA SER A 11 -14.63 -56.85 -74.06
C SER A 11 -15.03 -56.00 -75.30
N ASN A 12 -14.48 -54.78 -75.32
CA ASN A 12 -13.80 -54.06 -76.43
C ASN A 12 -14.56 -53.71 -77.73
N GLY A 13 -14.79 -52.40 -77.95
CA GLY A 13 -15.45 -51.86 -79.16
C GLY A 13 -14.95 -50.49 -79.67
N TRP A 14 -13.73 -50.04 -79.30
CA TRP A 14 -13.16 -48.74 -79.72
C TRP A 14 -13.16 -48.52 -81.26
N ILE A 15 -13.14 -49.62 -82.02
CA ILE A 15 -13.21 -49.69 -83.49
C ILE A 15 -14.45 -48.99 -84.08
N ILE A 16 -15.58 -48.94 -83.37
CA ILE A 16 -16.82 -48.30 -83.87
C ILE A 16 -16.61 -46.79 -84.12
N GLY A 17 -15.69 -46.16 -83.40
CA GLY A 17 -15.37 -44.73 -83.53
C GLY A 17 -14.81 -44.30 -84.88
N LEU A 18 -14.35 -45.23 -85.74
CA LEU A 18 -13.82 -44.91 -87.07
C LEU A 18 -14.84 -44.99 -88.21
N ILE A 19 -15.97 -45.67 -88.02
CA ILE A 19 -16.92 -45.95 -89.12
C ILE A 19 -17.89 -44.76 -89.35
N ILE A 20 -18.28 -44.06 -88.28
CA ILE A 20 -19.27 -42.97 -88.35
C ILE A 20 -18.68 -41.68 -88.94
N ALA A 21 -17.36 -41.49 -88.87
CA ALA A 21 -16.68 -40.30 -89.40
C ALA A 21 -16.62 -40.26 -90.94
N ALA A 22 -16.80 -41.40 -91.62
CA ALA A 22 -16.59 -41.52 -93.07
C ALA A 22 -17.81 -41.16 -93.94
N THR A 23 -19.03 -41.17 -93.38
CA THR A 23 -20.28 -41.06 -94.16
C THR A 23 -20.86 -39.64 -94.24
N ALA A 24 -20.40 -38.70 -93.41
CA ALA A 24 -20.95 -37.34 -93.34
C ALA A 24 -20.59 -36.44 -94.54
N VAL A 25 -19.47 -36.71 -95.23
CA VAL A 25 -18.92 -35.80 -96.26
C VAL A 25 -19.62 -35.96 -97.62
N THR A 26 -20.07 -37.18 -97.97
CA THR A 26 -20.57 -37.50 -99.32
C THR A 26 -21.99 -36.99 -99.59
N GLY A 27 -22.81 -36.76 -98.55
CA GLY A 27 -24.22 -36.37 -98.70
C GLY A 27 -24.44 -34.92 -99.18
N GLY A 28 -23.51 -34.00 -98.88
CA GLY A 28 -23.70 -32.57 -99.12
C GLY A 28 -23.73 -32.14 -100.59
N VAL A 29 -23.16 -32.95 -101.50
CA VAL A 29 -22.98 -32.57 -102.91
C VAL A 29 -24.25 -32.79 -103.75
N LEU A 30 -25.14 -33.71 -103.36
CA LEU A 30 -26.31 -34.07 -104.16
C LEU A 30 -27.50 -33.10 -104.00
N TYR A 31 -27.59 -32.35 -102.89
CA TYR A 31 -28.76 -31.50 -102.62
C TYR A 31 -28.79 -30.19 -103.42
N TYR A 32 -27.64 -29.68 -103.86
CA TYR A 32 -27.54 -28.34 -104.46
C TYR A 32 -27.88 -28.28 -105.97
N GLY A 33 -28.20 -29.41 -106.60
CA GLY A 33 -28.26 -29.52 -108.07
C GLY A 33 -29.65 -29.48 -108.72
N ALA A 34 -30.76 -29.45 -107.97
CA ALA A 34 -32.05 -29.95 -108.48
C ALA A 34 -33.30 -29.08 -108.19
N SER A 35 -33.16 -27.76 -108.02
CA SER A 35 -34.28 -26.89 -107.58
C SER A 35 -34.53 -25.61 -108.40
N GLN A 36 -33.99 -25.49 -109.62
CA GLN A 36 -34.48 -24.53 -110.62
C GLN A 36 -35.30 -25.23 -111.71
N PHE A 37 -36.44 -24.61 -112.08
CA PHE A 37 -37.52 -25.15 -112.93
C PHE A 37 -38.22 -26.42 -112.35
N GLY A 38 -39.55 -26.51 -112.31
CA GLY A 38 -40.58 -25.49 -112.57
C GLY A 38 -41.97 -26.09 -112.80
N LEU A 39 -43.01 -25.30 -112.48
CA LEU A 39 -44.42 -25.45 -112.90
C LEU A 39 -45.30 -26.61 -112.34
N LEU A 40 -46.49 -26.19 -111.89
CA LEU A 40 -47.82 -26.83 -111.96
C LEU A 40 -48.32 -27.88 -110.92
N SER A 41 -49.46 -27.50 -110.32
CA SER A 41 -50.66 -28.31 -110.01
C SER A 41 -50.82 -29.14 -108.72
N LYS A 42 -51.50 -28.52 -107.75
CA LYS A 42 -52.56 -29.10 -106.85
C LYS A 42 -53.63 -29.87 -107.66
N PRO A 43 -54.39 -30.86 -107.10
CA PRO A 43 -55.34 -30.73 -105.96
C PRO A 43 -55.14 -31.81 -104.85
N GLN A 44 -55.71 -31.79 -103.60
CA GLN A 44 -57.06 -31.44 -103.05
C GLN A 44 -58.13 -32.53 -103.40
N LYS A 45 -59.10 -32.99 -102.58
CA LYS A 45 -59.69 -32.77 -101.22
C LYS A 45 -60.11 -34.18 -100.67
N GLU A 46 -60.63 -34.49 -99.48
CA GLU A 46 -61.01 -33.84 -98.19
C GLU A 46 -60.57 -34.85 -97.06
N VAL A 47 -61.15 -35.24 -95.90
CA VAL A 47 -62.31 -35.00 -94.97
C VAL A 47 -61.70 -35.23 -93.56
N LEU A 48 -61.85 -34.47 -92.46
CA LEU A 48 -62.94 -33.73 -91.77
C LEU A 48 -63.78 -34.53 -90.74
N GLU A 49 -63.21 -34.76 -89.56
CA GLU A 49 -63.89 -34.83 -88.26
C GLU A 49 -62.98 -34.15 -87.21
N THR A 50 -63.44 -33.52 -86.13
CA THR A 50 -64.65 -32.72 -85.87
C THR A 50 -64.22 -31.59 -84.92
N LEU A 51 -64.93 -30.45 -84.86
CA LEU A 51 -64.55 -29.36 -83.95
C LEU A 51 -65.00 -29.64 -82.50
N PRO A 52 -64.08 -29.76 -81.52
CA PRO A 52 -64.15 -28.83 -80.41
C PRO A 52 -63.94 -27.41 -80.99
N GLU A 53 -64.78 -26.47 -80.60
CA GLU A 53 -64.60 -25.07 -80.98
C GLU A 53 -63.18 -24.61 -80.62
N VAL A 54 -62.56 -23.80 -81.48
CA VAL A 54 -61.25 -23.20 -81.16
C VAL A 54 -61.49 -22.13 -80.10
N GLN A 55 -61.58 -22.57 -78.84
CA GLN A 55 -61.27 -21.75 -77.68
C GLN A 55 -59.79 -21.38 -77.76
N LYS A 56 -59.51 -20.39 -78.60
CA LYS A 56 -58.57 -19.33 -78.26
C LYS A 56 -59.05 -18.74 -76.93
N VAL A 57 -58.64 -19.38 -75.84
CA VAL A 57 -58.62 -18.77 -74.52
C VAL A 57 -57.55 -17.69 -74.56
N THR A 58 -57.85 -16.59 -75.24
CA THR A 58 -57.13 -15.32 -75.13
C THR A 58 -57.50 -14.69 -73.79
N ALA A 59 -57.28 -15.44 -72.71
CA ALA A 59 -57.23 -14.89 -71.39
C ALA A 59 -56.06 -13.92 -71.34
N LEU A 60 -56.32 -12.70 -70.87
CA LEU A 60 -55.28 -11.77 -70.43
C LEU A 60 -54.72 -12.29 -69.10
N GLY A 61 -54.01 -13.42 -69.17
CA GLY A 61 -53.33 -14.04 -68.05
C GLY A 61 -52.18 -13.16 -67.60
N ARG A 62 -52.30 -12.61 -66.39
CA ARG A 62 -51.27 -11.77 -65.79
C ARG A 62 -50.35 -12.65 -64.94
N LEU A 63 -49.05 -12.61 -65.24
CA LEU A 63 -48.05 -13.23 -64.38
C LEU A 63 -47.87 -12.36 -63.13
N GLU A 64 -48.24 -12.88 -61.97
CA GLU A 64 -47.98 -12.27 -60.66
C GLU A 64 -47.04 -13.22 -59.88
N PRO A 65 -46.08 -12.70 -59.09
CA PRO A 65 -45.08 -13.52 -58.41
C PRO A 65 -45.70 -14.30 -57.25
N GLU A 66 -45.19 -15.52 -57.01
CA GLU A 66 -45.60 -16.39 -55.88
C GLU A 66 -45.23 -15.81 -54.51
N ALA A 67 -44.31 -14.84 -54.46
CA ALA A 67 -43.87 -14.13 -53.26
C ALA A 67 -44.06 -12.61 -53.40
N GLU A 68 -44.19 -11.92 -52.26
CA GLU A 68 -44.37 -10.46 -52.22
C GLU A 68 -43.20 -9.68 -52.84
N ILE A 69 -43.51 -8.51 -53.41
CA ILE A 69 -42.52 -7.61 -54.01
C ILE A 69 -41.73 -6.90 -52.90
N ILE A 70 -40.55 -7.44 -52.56
CA ILE A 70 -39.65 -6.87 -51.55
C ILE A 70 -39.08 -5.53 -52.05
N LYS A 71 -39.58 -4.42 -51.49
CA LYS A 71 -39.11 -3.06 -51.77
C LYS A 71 -37.81 -2.76 -51.03
N LEU A 72 -36.67 -3.00 -51.68
CA LEU A 72 -35.36 -2.60 -51.17
C LEU A 72 -35.28 -1.07 -51.05
N SER A 73 -34.82 -0.58 -49.89
CA SER A 73 -34.66 0.85 -49.57
C SER A 73 -33.29 1.10 -48.93
N PRO A 74 -32.72 2.31 -49.00
CA PRO A 74 -31.50 2.66 -48.27
C PRO A 74 -31.68 2.47 -46.75
N PRO A 75 -30.66 1.97 -46.01
CA PRO A 75 -30.80 1.69 -44.57
C PRO A 75 -31.14 2.90 -43.69
N ILE A 76 -30.81 4.12 -44.12
CA ILE A 76 -31.09 5.37 -43.41
C ILE A 76 -31.57 6.43 -44.42
N PRO A 77 -32.87 6.79 -44.45
CA PRO A 77 -33.39 7.78 -45.41
C PRO A 77 -32.94 9.24 -45.17
N LEU A 78 -32.38 9.54 -44.00
CA LEU A 78 -32.19 10.92 -43.50
C LEU A 78 -30.96 11.66 -44.08
N ASP A 79 -29.95 10.93 -44.57
CA ASP A 79 -28.63 11.52 -44.90
C ASP A 79 -28.43 11.77 -46.41
N GLY A 80 -29.51 11.66 -47.22
CA GLY A 80 -29.48 11.93 -48.67
C GLY A 80 -28.67 10.95 -49.53
N ASP A 81 -28.33 9.80 -48.96
CA ASP A 81 -27.41 8.77 -49.47
C ASP A 81 -27.79 8.25 -50.87
N ARG A 82 -26.82 8.22 -51.79
CA ARG A 82 -27.05 8.01 -53.23
C ARG A 82 -26.49 6.68 -53.70
N ILE A 83 -27.05 6.11 -54.76
CA ILE A 83 -26.52 4.89 -55.37
C ILE A 83 -25.27 5.25 -56.20
N ALA A 84 -24.09 4.96 -55.65
CA ALA A 84 -22.81 5.13 -56.35
C ALA A 84 -22.62 4.10 -57.47
N LYS A 85 -23.09 2.86 -57.26
CA LYS A 85 -22.97 1.77 -58.25
C LYS A 85 -24.03 0.68 -58.05
N VAL A 86 -24.80 0.37 -59.09
CA VAL A 86 -25.61 -0.87 -59.15
C VAL A 86 -24.73 -2.00 -59.68
N LEU A 87 -24.85 -3.20 -59.12
CA LEU A 87 -24.01 -4.37 -59.45
C LEU A 87 -24.78 -5.48 -60.19
N VAL A 88 -26.08 -5.33 -60.38
CA VAL A 88 -26.99 -6.25 -61.08
C VAL A 88 -27.75 -5.52 -62.18
N LYS A 89 -28.34 -6.26 -63.11
CA LYS A 89 -29.19 -5.75 -64.19
C LYS A 89 -30.63 -6.20 -64.01
N GLU A 90 -31.54 -5.54 -64.71
CA GLU A 90 -32.93 -5.95 -64.81
C GLU A 90 -33.02 -7.36 -65.42
N GLY A 91 -33.64 -8.29 -64.70
CA GLY A 91 -33.70 -9.72 -65.06
C GLY A 91 -32.66 -10.64 -64.42
N ASP A 92 -31.65 -10.12 -63.69
CA ASP A 92 -30.65 -10.96 -63.01
C ASP A 92 -31.22 -11.67 -61.77
N THR A 93 -31.04 -12.99 -61.68
CA THR A 93 -31.45 -13.79 -60.51
C THR A 93 -30.50 -13.56 -59.32
N VAL A 94 -30.97 -12.80 -58.32
CA VAL A 94 -30.20 -12.49 -57.10
C VAL A 94 -30.46 -13.50 -55.96
N LYS A 95 -29.47 -13.66 -55.08
CA LYS A 95 -29.56 -14.50 -53.86
C LYS A 95 -29.60 -13.64 -52.59
N SER A 96 -30.19 -14.17 -51.51
CA SER A 96 -30.16 -13.49 -50.21
C SER A 96 -28.71 -13.25 -49.75
N GLY A 97 -28.42 -12.06 -49.24
CA GLY A 97 -27.06 -11.61 -48.88
C GLY A 97 -26.18 -11.16 -50.04
N GLN A 98 -26.65 -11.20 -51.30
CA GLN A 98 -25.91 -10.68 -52.44
C GLN A 98 -25.88 -9.14 -52.45
N ILE A 99 -24.72 -8.55 -52.76
CA ILE A 99 -24.59 -7.09 -52.87
C ILE A 99 -25.20 -6.63 -54.20
N ILE A 100 -26.36 -5.99 -54.13
CA ILE A 100 -27.15 -5.51 -55.27
C ILE A 100 -26.70 -4.11 -55.73
N ALA A 101 -26.35 -3.24 -54.78
CA ALA A 101 -25.86 -1.90 -55.02
C ALA A 101 -24.88 -1.45 -53.93
N ILE A 102 -24.09 -0.42 -54.25
CA ILE A 102 -23.19 0.31 -53.33
C ILE A 102 -23.65 1.76 -53.28
N LEU A 103 -23.74 2.31 -52.06
CA LEU A 103 -24.11 3.70 -51.80
C LEU A 103 -22.86 4.59 -51.66
N ASP A 104 -22.97 5.90 -51.92
CA ASP A 104 -21.84 6.84 -51.81
C ASP A 104 -21.41 7.09 -50.36
N SER A 105 -22.30 6.86 -49.38
CA SER A 105 -21.92 6.76 -47.96
C SER A 105 -20.87 5.68 -47.66
N LYS A 106 -20.70 4.64 -48.50
CA LYS A 106 -19.73 3.55 -48.25
C LYS A 106 -18.32 4.10 -47.99
N ASP A 107 -17.86 5.02 -48.82
CA ASP A 107 -16.49 5.54 -48.72
C ASP A 107 -16.36 6.52 -47.56
N ARG A 108 -17.36 7.40 -47.34
CA ARG A 108 -17.44 8.27 -46.15
C ARG A 108 -17.48 7.50 -44.83
N LEU A 109 -18.18 6.37 -44.77
CA LEU A 109 -18.25 5.51 -43.58
C LEU A 109 -16.95 4.71 -43.39
N GLN A 110 -16.32 4.26 -44.48
CA GLN A 110 -15.00 3.63 -44.43
C GLN A 110 -13.93 4.61 -43.93
N ASP A 111 -13.96 5.86 -44.38
CA ASP A 111 -13.09 6.94 -43.88
C ASP A 111 -13.40 7.32 -42.43
N ALA A 112 -14.67 7.36 -42.02
CA ALA A 112 -15.06 7.60 -40.63
C ALA A 112 -14.54 6.48 -39.69
N VAL A 113 -14.64 5.22 -40.10
CA VAL A 113 -14.06 4.08 -39.39
C VAL A 113 -12.53 4.17 -39.36
N LEU A 114 -11.89 4.57 -40.46
CA LEU A 114 -10.44 4.77 -40.50
C LEU A 114 -10.00 5.89 -39.54
N VAL A 115 -10.68 7.04 -39.54
CA VAL A 115 -10.43 8.15 -38.61
C VAL A 115 -10.61 7.71 -37.15
N ALA A 116 -11.69 6.98 -36.83
CA ALA A 116 -11.90 6.43 -35.49
C ALA A 116 -10.78 5.45 -35.07
N GLN A 117 -10.36 4.56 -35.97
CA GLN A 117 -9.21 3.66 -35.73
C GLN A 117 -7.91 4.43 -35.51
N LYS A 118 -7.64 5.50 -36.27
CA LYS A 118 -6.47 6.37 -36.04
C LYS A 118 -6.57 7.12 -34.71
N GLN A 119 -7.75 7.60 -34.32
CA GLN A 119 -7.97 8.22 -33.01
C GLN A 119 -7.72 7.24 -31.86
N VAL A 120 -8.18 5.98 -31.96
CA VAL A 120 -7.87 4.92 -30.97
C VAL A 120 -6.37 4.64 -30.91
N ALA A 121 -5.69 4.51 -32.05
CA ALA A 121 -4.24 4.30 -32.10
C ALA A 121 -3.46 5.48 -31.49
N ILE A 122 -3.92 6.73 -31.71
CA ILE A 122 -3.35 7.93 -31.09
C ILE A 122 -3.60 7.95 -29.58
N ALA A 123 -4.80 7.56 -29.12
CA ALA A 123 -5.13 7.47 -27.69
C ALA A 123 -4.29 6.41 -26.97
N GLN A 124 -4.13 5.22 -27.57
CA GLN A 124 -3.24 4.17 -27.07
C GLN A 124 -1.77 4.64 -27.03
N SER A 125 -1.30 5.35 -28.07
CA SER A 125 0.06 5.89 -28.12
C SER A 125 0.30 6.94 -27.02
N LYS A 126 -0.67 7.83 -26.79
CA LYS A 126 -0.63 8.82 -25.69
C LYS A 126 -0.63 8.13 -24.32
N LEU A 127 -1.46 7.11 -24.12
CA LEU A 127 -1.50 6.32 -22.89
C LEU A 127 -0.14 5.66 -22.61
N ALA A 128 0.46 5.03 -23.63
CA ALA A 128 1.78 4.43 -23.51
C ALA A 128 2.89 5.45 -23.18
N GLN A 129 2.87 6.65 -23.77
CA GLN A 129 3.81 7.73 -23.45
C GLN A 129 3.66 8.21 -21.98
N ILE A 130 2.42 8.38 -21.51
CA ILE A 130 2.12 8.80 -20.13
C ILE A 130 2.54 7.74 -19.11
N GLN A 131 2.25 6.47 -19.41
CA GLN A 131 2.62 5.32 -18.57
C GLN A 131 4.15 5.14 -18.50
N ALA A 132 4.84 5.13 -19.64
CA ALA A 132 6.27 4.82 -19.70
C ALA A 132 7.16 5.94 -19.14
N GLY A 133 6.91 7.19 -19.55
CA GLY A 133 7.79 8.32 -19.23
C GLY A 133 7.47 8.99 -17.89
N ALA A 134 6.38 9.77 -17.86
CA ALA A 134 6.11 10.71 -16.77
C ALA A 134 5.82 10.02 -15.43
N LYS A 135 4.90 9.04 -15.42
CA LYS A 135 4.50 8.34 -14.17
C LYS A 135 5.67 7.56 -13.56
N THR A 136 6.47 6.84 -14.36
CA THR A 136 7.62 6.06 -13.86
C THR A 136 8.61 6.92 -13.07
N GLY A 137 9.02 8.07 -13.62
CA GLY A 137 9.95 8.99 -12.95
C GLY A 137 9.38 9.56 -11.64
N GLN A 138 8.11 9.98 -11.66
CA GLN A 138 7.42 10.51 -10.48
C GLN A 138 7.28 9.46 -9.37
N ILE A 139 6.91 8.22 -9.71
CA ILE A 139 6.79 7.10 -8.76
C ILE A 139 8.13 6.81 -8.08
N GLN A 140 9.24 6.77 -8.83
CA GLN A 140 10.56 6.52 -8.22
C GLN A 140 11.04 7.69 -7.36
N ALA A 141 10.83 8.95 -7.78
CA ALA A 141 11.17 10.13 -6.99
C ALA A 141 10.34 10.21 -5.67
N GLN A 142 9.06 9.85 -5.74
CA GLN A 142 8.20 9.80 -4.56
C GLN A 142 8.56 8.63 -3.64
N LYS A 143 8.87 7.44 -4.19
CA LYS A 143 9.36 6.29 -3.40
C LYS A 143 10.69 6.60 -2.69
N ALA A 144 11.62 7.29 -3.36
CA ALA A 144 12.85 7.77 -2.74
C ALA A 144 12.59 8.81 -1.64
N THR A 145 11.51 9.60 -1.75
CA THR A 145 11.08 10.53 -0.70
C THR A 145 10.46 9.81 0.50
N VAL A 146 9.63 8.77 0.29
CA VAL A 146 9.15 7.90 1.39
C VAL A 146 10.33 7.26 2.13
N GLY A 147 11.24 6.59 1.41
CA GLY A 147 12.41 5.95 2.02
C GLY A 147 13.36 6.91 2.75
N ARG A 148 13.47 8.16 2.29
CA ARG A 148 14.20 9.22 3.00
C ARG A 148 13.51 9.61 4.32
N LEU A 149 12.19 9.74 4.33
CA LEU A 149 11.41 10.06 5.53
C LEU A 149 11.43 8.90 6.54
N GLU A 150 11.39 7.65 6.07
CA GLU A 150 11.58 6.45 6.90
C GLU A 150 12.96 6.45 7.56
N ALA A 151 14.03 6.59 6.76
CA ALA A 151 15.41 6.62 7.27
C ALA A 151 15.65 7.78 8.24
N GLN A 152 15.11 8.97 7.95
CA GLN A 152 15.17 10.12 8.86
C GLN A 152 14.42 9.84 10.17
N THR A 153 13.18 9.35 10.11
CA THR A 153 12.37 9.06 11.31
C THR A 153 13.05 8.00 12.18
N VAL A 154 13.69 7.00 11.60
CA VAL A 154 14.49 6.00 12.33
C VAL A 154 15.73 6.64 12.97
N GLY A 155 16.44 7.51 12.27
CA GLY A 155 17.59 8.26 12.80
C GLY A 155 17.22 9.17 13.98
N ASP A 156 16.19 10.01 13.80
CA ASP A 156 15.68 10.93 14.82
C ASP A 156 15.18 10.15 16.06
N LYS A 157 14.51 9.02 15.84
CA LYS A 157 14.05 8.11 16.91
C LYS A 157 15.24 7.52 17.69
N ILE A 158 16.26 6.99 17.01
CA ILE A 158 17.45 6.41 17.66
C ILE A 158 18.20 7.49 18.44
N GLY A 159 18.43 8.66 17.84
CA GLY A 159 19.08 9.80 18.51
C GLY A 159 18.34 10.23 19.79
N GLN A 160 17.00 10.29 19.74
CA GLN A 160 16.20 10.61 20.92
C GLN A 160 16.18 9.48 21.97
N GLN A 161 16.24 8.21 21.57
CA GLN A 161 16.41 7.08 22.50
C GLN A 161 17.78 7.11 23.20
N GLU A 162 18.85 7.44 22.47
CA GLU A 162 20.20 7.65 23.04
C GLU A 162 20.24 8.81 24.05
N ILE A 163 19.52 9.91 23.77
CA ILE A 163 19.39 11.03 24.72
C ILE A 163 18.68 10.57 26.00
N ILE A 164 17.59 9.79 25.90
CA ILE A 164 16.88 9.24 27.07
C ILE A 164 17.81 8.31 27.86
N ALA A 165 18.51 7.39 27.20
CA ALA A 165 19.44 6.45 27.86
C ALA A 165 20.57 7.18 28.60
N ARG A 166 21.11 8.26 28.02
CA ARG A 166 22.13 9.11 28.68
C ARG A 166 21.58 9.84 29.90
N LEU A 167 20.37 10.39 29.83
CA LEU A 167 19.71 11.04 30.97
C LEU A 167 19.42 10.05 32.10
N GLU A 168 18.96 8.83 31.78
CA GLU A 168 18.70 7.78 32.77
C GLU A 168 19.99 7.25 33.41
N ALA A 169 21.06 7.08 32.62
CA ALA A 169 22.39 6.72 33.14
C ALA A 169 23.00 7.82 34.03
N GLN A 170 22.91 9.09 33.61
CA GLN A 170 23.36 10.22 34.42
C GLN A 170 22.57 10.30 35.74
N TRP A 171 21.24 10.18 35.68
CA TRP A 171 20.40 10.21 36.88
C TRP A 171 20.77 9.09 37.86
N LEU A 172 21.01 7.87 37.37
CA LEU A 172 21.47 6.77 38.22
C LEU A 172 22.81 7.10 38.90
N GLY A 173 23.76 7.67 38.16
CA GLY A 173 25.05 8.11 38.70
C GLY A 173 24.92 9.22 39.76
N ASP A 174 24.17 10.28 39.46
CA ASP A 174 23.90 11.40 40.39
C ASP A 174 23.21 10.91 41.67
N LYS A 175 22.24 9.99 41.53
CA LYS A 175 21.49 9.38 42.64
C LYS A 175 22.41 8.52 43.51
N GLN A 176 23.23 7.66 42.91
CA GLN A 176 24.19 6.82 43.63
C GLN A 176 25.24 7.67 44.35
N ALA A 177 25.86 8.63 43.68
CA ALA A 177 26.87 9.52 44.28
C ALA A 177 26.30 10.30 45.49
N GLN A 178 25.05 10.75 45.41
CA GLN A 178 24.38 11.42 46.53
C GLN A 178 23.92 10.44 47.63
N GLN A 179 23.63 9.18 47.32
CA GLN A 179 23.38 8.14 48.33
C GLN A 179 24.65 7.79 49.10
N GLU A 180 25.79 7.61 48.43
CA GLU A 180 27.10 7.42 49.08
C GLU A 180 27.48 8.63 49.95
N ASN A 181 27.16 9.85 49.48
CA ASN A 181 27.36 11.07 50.26
C ASN A 181 26.55 11.09 51.56
N ILE A 182 25.30 10.60 51.53
CA ILE A 182 24.44 10.44 52.72
C ILE A 182 24.99 9.34 53.63
N ALA A 183 25.36 8.18 53.09
CA ALA A 183 25.89 7.05 53.85
C ALA A 183 27.19 7.43 54.59
N ARG A 184 28.08 8.20 53.95
CA ARG A 184 29.30 8.73 54.58
C ARG A 184 28.98 9.67 55.75
N LEU A 185 27.99 10.55 55.62
CA LEU A 185 27.56 11.45 56.70
C LEU A 185 26.91 10.68 57.87
N GLU A 186 26.15 9.63 57.59
CA GLU A 186 25.54 8.76 58.60
C GLU A 186 26.58 7.93 59.35
N ALA A 187 27.57 7.38 58.63
CA ALA A 187 28.71 6.68 59.22
C ALA A 187 29.59 7.61 60.08
N GLN A 188 29.87 8.83 59.60
CA GLN A 188 30.61 9.83 60.38
C GLN A 188 29.86 10.19 61.67
N LEU A 189 28.55 10.49 61.58
CA LEU A 189 27.74 10.80 62.75
C LEU A 189 27.72 9.65 63.77
N GLN A 190 27.73 8.40 63.32
CA GLN A 190 27.80 7.24 64.21
C GLN A 190 29.17 7.15 64.92
N GLY A 191 30.27 7.36 64.21
CA GLY A 191 31.62 7.41 64.78
C GLY A 191 31.79 8.56 65.79
N ASP A 192 31.39 9.78 65.42
CA ASP A 192 31.46 10.97 66.28
C ASP A 192 30.64 10.76 67.58
N LYS A 193 29.46 10.15 67.49
CA LYS A 193 28.64 9.78 68.66
C LYS A 193 29.35 8.74 69.54
N GLN A 194 29.92 7.68 68.96
CA GLN A 194 30.59 6.62 69.72
C GLN A 194 31.83 7.15 70.46
N ALA A 195 32.64 7.97 69.78
CA ALA A 195 33.79 8.64 70.40
C ALA A 195 33.36 9.56 71.55
N GLN A 196 32.36 10.42 71.33
CA GLN A 196 31.88 11.35 72.36
C GLN A 196 31.20 10.62 73.53
N GLN A 197 30.50 9.50 73.29
CA GLN A 197 29.96 8.65 74.35
C GLN A 197 31.05 7.98 75.19
N ALA A 198 32.19 7.60 74.60
CA ALA A 198 33.34 7.11 75.37
C ALA A 198 33.95 8.22 76.24
N THR A 199 34.09 9.44 75.72
CA THR A 199 34.53 10.63 76.48
C THR A 199 33.58 10.94 77.65
N ILE A 200 32.26 10.85 77.44
CA ILE A 200 31.26 11.03 78.51
C ILE A 200 31.43 9.97 79.60
N LYS A 201 31.54 8.68 79.24
CA LYS A 201 31.76 7.60 80.22
C LYS A 201 33.04 7.78 81.03
N ARG A 202 34.11 8.29 80.40
CA ARG A 202 35.38 8.62 81.08
C ARG A 202 35.18 9.73 82.12
N LEU A 203 34.45 10.79 81.77
CA LEU A 203 34.12 11.90 82.67
C LEU A 203 33.15 11.50 83.79
N GLU A 204 32.23 10.56 83.53
CA GLU A 204 31.34 10.01 84.56
C GLU A 204 32.13 9.20 85.61
N ALA A 205 33.11 8.41 85.18
CA ALA A 205 34.02 7.73 86.11
C ALA A 205 34.91 8.70 86.90
N GLU A 206 35.39 9.77 86.26
CA GLU A 206 36.20 10.83 86.88
C GLU A 206 35.39 11.62 87.94
N LEU A 207 34.14 11.97 87.64
CA LEU A 207 33.21 12.59 88.58
C LEU A 207 32.91 11.67 89.77
N ASN A 208 32.53 10.41 89.53
CA ASN A 208 32.24 9.45 90.61
C ASN A 208 33.44 9.29 91.57
N ASN A 209 34.66 9.30 91.04
CA ASN A 209 35.89 9.26 91.84
C ASN A 209 36.10 10.57 92.64
N ALA A 210 35.89 11.74 92.02
CA ALA A 210 35.97 13.03 92.70
C ALA A 210 34.94 13.15 93.84
N GLU A 211 33.71 12.68 93.63
CA GLU A 211 32.65 12.64 94.64
C GLU A 211 33.00 11.69 95.80
N SER A 212 33.52 10.49 95.49
CA SER A 212 33.99 9.52 96.49
C SER A 212 35.17 10.04 97.32
N GLU A 213 36.08 10.81 96.70
CA GLU A 213 37.14 11.52 97.41
C GLU A 213 36.59 12.64 98.29
N TYR A 214 35.68 13.47 97.76
CA TYR A 214 35.07 14.58 98.51
C TYR A 214 34.30 14.09 99.74
N GLN A 215 33.50 13.02 99.62
CA GLN A 215 32.80 12.38 100.75
C GLN A 215 33.79 11.90 101.83
N ARG A 216 34.90 11.26 101.45
CA ARG A 216 35.91 10.80 102.41
C ARG A 216 36.60 11.95 103.14
N TYR A 217 36.89 13.04 102.42
CA TYR A 217 37.49 14.23 103.02
C TYR A 217 36.47 15.05 103.83
N GLN A 218 35.16 14.95 103.55
CA GLN A 218 34.10 15.54 104.37
C GLN A 218 34.04 14.90 105.77
N GLN A 219 34.28 13.59 105.88
CA GLN A 219 34.40 12.90 107.17
C GLN A 219 35.65 13.39 107.93
N LEU A 220 36.82 13.35 107.28
CA LEU A 220 38.08 13.81 107.87
C LEU A 220 38.05 15.29 108.29
N SER A 221 37.25 16.13 107.61
CA SER A 221 37.06 17.54 107.98
C SER A 221 36.18 17.71 109.23
N GLN A 222 35.21 16.83 109.47
CA GLN A 222 34.40 16.82 110.69
C GLN A 222 35.21 16.32 111.90
N GLU A 223 36.15 15.41 111.66
CA GLU A 223 37.11 14.90 112.65
C GLU A 223 38.27 15.87 112.92
N GLY A 224 38.34 17.01 112.20
CA GLY A 224 39.41 18.01 112.35
C GLY A 224 40.77 17.58 111.81
N ALA A 225 40.84 16.48 111.05
CA ALA A 225 42.09 15.87 110.58
C ALA A 225 42.69 16.52 109.32
N ILE A 226 41.97 17.46 108.68
CA ILE A 226 42.41 18.18 107.48
C ILE A 226 42.10 19.68 107.56
N SER A 227 42.73 20.49 106.69
CA SER A 227 42.48 21.93 106.60
C SER A 227 41.29 22.26 105.67
N ASN A 228 40.59 23.35 105.97
CA ASN A 228 39.47 23.85 105.17
C ASN A 228 39.86 24.04 103.69
N SER A 229 41.06 24.57 103.41
CA SER A 229 41.56 24.77 102.05
C SER A 229 41.72 23.46 101.27
N LEU A 230 42.06 22.35 101.94
CA LEU A 230 42.17 21.03 101.31
C LEU A 230 40.77 20.45 101.02
N PHE A 231 39.82 20.64 101.93
CA PHE A 231 38.42 20.28 101.72
C PHE A 231 37.78 21.09 100.57
N ASP A 232 38.04 22.40 100.50
CA ASP A 232 37.60 23.27 99.42
C ASP A 232 38.20 22.89 98.06
N GLY A 233 39.46 22.46 98.01
CA GLY A 233 40.08 21.91 96.81
C GLY A 233 39.38 20.64 96.31
N LYS A 234 38.95 19.74 97.21
CA LYS A 234 38.15 18.55 96.86
C LYS A 234 36.75 18.94 96.37
N ARG A 235 36.10 19.93 97.00
CA ARG A 235 34.81 20.49 96.56
C ARG A 235 34.88 21.07 95.14
N LEU A 236 35.93 21.86 94.87
CA LEU A 236 36.18 22.43 93.54
C LEU A 236 36.45 21.34 92.48
N SER A 237 37.10 20.24 92.87
CA SER A 237 37.36 19.10 91.97
C SER A 237 36.06 18.44 91.49
N VAL A 238 35.08 18.26 92.38
CA VAL A 238 33.75 17.71 92.04
C VAL A 238 33.03 18.62 91.04
N GLU A 239 32.89 19.92 91.35
CA GLU A 239 32.20 20.86 90.46
C GLU A 239 32.92 21.02 89.10
N THR A 240 34.25 20.90 89.07
CA THR A 240 35.03 20.91 87.83
C THR A 240 34.72 19.68 86.95
N ALA A 241 34.79 18.47 87.50
CA ALA A 241 34.49 17.24 86.76
C ALA A 241 33.02 17.20 86.26
N LYS A 242 32.10 17.66 87.11
CA LYS A 242 30.67 17.82 86.81
C LYS A 242 30.41 18.82 85.67
N GLN A 243 31.14 19.94 85.65
CA GLN A 243 31.01 20.91 84.57
C GLN A 243 31.60 20.41 83.25
N GLN A 244 32.75 19.73 83.27
CA GLN A 244 33.32 19.06 82.08
C GLN A 244 32.36 17.99 81.52
N LEU A 245 31.69 17.24 82.39
CA LEU A 245 30.66 16.27 82.00
C LEU A 245 29.45 16.95 81.32
N ASN A 246 29.00 18.08 81.85
CA ASN A 246 27.90 18.87 81.26
C ASN A 246 28.29 19.43 79.88
N GLU A 247 29.50 19.98 79.74
CA GLU A 247 30.03 20.44 78.45
C GLU A 247 30.11 19.30 77.44
N SER A 248 30.64 18.14 77.85
CA SER A 248 30.74 16.95 77.01
C SER A 248 29.38 16.43 76.54
N LYS A 249 28.35 16.51 77.39
CA LYS A 249 26.95 16.20 77.03
C LYS A 249 26.34 17.24 76.08
N ALA A 250 26.66 18.53 76.25
CA ALA A 250 26.26 19.57 75.31
C ALA A 250 26.93 19.39 73.91
N VAL A 251 28.20 18.98 73.88
CA VAL A 251 28.90 18.64 72.63
C VAL A 251 28.27 17.45 71.91
N LEU A 252 27.86 16.39 72.62
CA LEU A 252 27.12 15.27 72.01
C LEU A 252 25.79 15.72 71.37
N ASN A 253 25.04 16.61 72.05
CA ASN A 253 23.81 17.18 71.49
C ASN A 253 24.09 18.06 70.26
N ARG A 254 25.18 18.85 70.29
CA ARG A 254 25.64 19.63 69.14
C ARG A 254 25.96 18.74 67.94
N ILE A 255 26.76 17.69 68.11
CA ILE A 255 27.07 16.69 67.07
C ILE A 255 25.77 16.11 66.47
N GLY A 256 24.84 15.67 67.34
CA GLY A 256 23.55 15.14 66.91
C GLY A 256 22.74 16.13 66.07
N THR A 257 22.64 17.38 66.51
CA THR A 257 21.83 18.42 65.84
C THR A 257 22.48 19.02 64.60
N THR A 258 23.82 19.07 64.49
CA THR A 258 24.50 19.52 63.26
C THR A 258 24.43 18.46 62.18
N SER A 259 24.82 17.21 62.47
CA SER A 259 24.95 16.18 61.44
C SER A 259 23.58 15.68 60.97
N ASN A 260 22.56 15.58 61.85
CA ASN A 260 21.18 15.30 61.42
C ASN A 260 20.65 16.35 60.42
N ARG A 261 21.05 17.61 60.56
CA ARG A 261 20.68 18.69 59.63
C ARG A 261 21.36 18.51 58.28
N GLN A 262 22.68 18.27 58.27
CA GLN A 262 23.44 17.97 57.04
C GLN A 262 22.89 16.74 56.29
N ILE A 263 22.53 15.67 57.02
CA ILE A 263 21.89 14.47 56.46
C ILE A 263 20.51 14.80 55.88
N SER A 264 19.72 15.66 56.54
CA SER A 264 18.41 16.11 56.04
C SER A 264 18.54 16.96 54.77
N GLU A 265 19.50 17.88 54.73
CA GLU A 265 19.84 18.70 53.57
C GLU A 265 20.32 17.83 52.39
N ALA A 266 21.20 16.85 52.64
CA ALA A 266 21.63 15.89 51.64
C ALA A 266 20.47 15.04 51.10
N LYS A 267 19.54 14.60 51.96
CA LYS A 267 18.30 13.90 51.57
C LYS A 267 17.33 14.80 50.80
N ALA A 268 17.29 16.11 51.08
CA ALA A 268 16.52 17.08 50.28
C ALA A 268 17.13 17.28 48.88
N VAL A 269 18.47 17.33 48.77
CA VAL A 269 19.17 17.35 47.47
C VAL A 269 18.89 16.09 46.67
N LEU A 270 18.88 14.90 47.29
CA LEU A 270 18.53 13.64 46.62
C LEU A 270 17.11 13.68 46.03
N ARG A 271 16.11 14.15 46.80
CA ARG A 271 14.73 14.34 46.29
C ARG A 271 14.67 15.33 45.12
N ARG A 272 15.51 16.38 45.13
CA ARG A 272 15.60 17.35 44.03
C ARG A 272 16.20 16.72 42.77
N ILE A 273 17.27 15.93 42.90
CA ILE A 273 17.86 15.15 41.80
C ILE A 273 16.79 14.24 41.17
N ASP A 274 16.07 13.47 41.99
CA ASP A 274 14.99 12.60 41.52
C ASP A 274 13.87 13.38 40.81
N ALA A 275 13.38 14.48 41.38
CA ALA A 275 12.31 15.28 40.77
C ALA A 275 12.74 15.96 39.46
N THR A 276 13.96 16.49 39.39
CA THR A 276 14.47 17.18 38.19
C THR A 276 14.76 16.19 37.05
N ASN A 277 15.48 15.09 37.33
CA ASN A 277 15.84 14.13 36.29
C ASN A 277 14.64 13.30 35.82
N SER A 278 13.73 12.92 36.72
CA SER A 278 12.44 12.28 36.34
C SER A 278 11.64 13.16 35.37
N LYS A 279 11.60 14.48 35.61
CA LYS A 279 10.96 15.43 34.69
C LYS A 279 11.68 15.50 33.33
N GLN A 280 13.01 15.62 33.30
CA GLN A 280 13.78 15.66 32.05
C GLN A 280 13.59 14.38 31.21
N VAL A 281 13.64 13.21 31.84
CA VAL A 281 13.39 11.91 31.19
C VAL A 281 11.96 11.82 30.66
N SER A 282 10.97 12.36 31.39
CA SER A 282 9.58 12.45 30.92
C SER A 282 9.43 13.37 29.70
N GLU A 283 10.03 14.56 29.73
CA GLU A 283 10.02 15.50 28.61
C GLU A 283 10.72 14.93 27.37
N ALA A 284 11.85 14.22 27.54
CA ALA A 284 12.54 13.52 26.48
C ALA A 284 11.72 12.35 25.89
N LYS A 285 10.95 11.63 26.71
CA LYS A 285 10.01 10.57 26.26
C LYS A 285 8.79 11.17 25.52
N ILE A 286 8.30 12.33 25.94
CA ILE A 286 7.26 13.07 25.20
C ILE A 286 7.78 13.52 23.83
N ALA A 287 9.03 13.99 23.74
CA ALA A 287 9.66 14.33 22.47
C ALA A 287 9.80 13.10 21.54
N LEU A 288 10.21 11.94 22.07
CA LEU A 288 10.25 10.67 21.32
C LEU A 288 8.86 10.31 20.76
N THR A 289 7.79 10.43 21.56
CA THR A 289 6.42 10.19 21.10
C THR A 289 6.00 11.15 19.98
N ARG A 290 6.40 12.43 20.06
CA ARG A 290 6.15 13.42 18.98
C ARG A 290 6.92 13.08 17.70
N ILE A 291 8.17 12.65 17.79
CA ILE A 291 8.97 12.21 16.63
C ILE A 291 8.29 11.03 15.94
N ASN A 292 7.91 9.99 16.69
CA ASN A 292 7.18 8.84 16.14
C ASN A 292 5.85 9.26 15.49
N ALA A 293 5.05 10.11 16.14
CA ALA A 293 3.76 10.55 15.62
C ALA A 293 3.87 11.40 14.34
N THR A 294 4.79 12.37 14.31
CA THR A 294 5.01 13.25 13.15
C THR A 294 5.64 12.49 11.99
N GLY A 295 6.66 11.67 12.24
CA GLY A 295 7.31 10.87 11.21
C GLY A 295 6.35 9.86 10.57
N ASN A 296 5.60 9.10 11.38
CA ASN A 296 4.56 8.19 10.87
C ASN A 296 3.50 8.93 10.04
N LYS A 297 3.09 10.14 10.44
CA LYS A 297 2.16 10.97 9.66
C LYS A 297 2.77 11.38 8.32
N GLN A 298 3.99 11.89 8.30
CA GLN A 298 4.68 12.32 7.07
C GLN A 298 4.93 11.15 6.10
N ILE A 299 5.32 9.98 6.62
CA ILE A 299 5.49 8.74 5.85
C ILE A 299 4.14 8.30 5.26
N SER A 300 3.05 8.37 6.03
CA SER A 300 1.70 8.05 5.58
C SER A 300 1.20 9.02 4.49
N GLU A 301 1.38 10.33 4.66
CA GLU A 301 1.02 11.35 3.67
C GLU A 301 1.83 11.19 2.37
N ALA A 302 3.14 10.92 2.48
CA ALA A 302 4.00 10.64 1.34
C ALA A 302 3.64 9.31 0.62
N SER A 303 3.17 8.30 1.36
CA SER A 303 2.71 7.02 0.82
C SER A 303 1.33 7.12 0.16
N ALA A 304 0.41 7.90 0.72
CA ALA A 304 -0.86 8.23 0.08
C ALA A 304 -0.64 8.99 -1.24
N THR A 305 0.33 9.90 -1.26
CA THR A 305 0.78 10.60 -2.47
C THR A 305 1.42 9.66 -3.50
N LEU A 306 2.21 8.67 -3.05
CA LEU A 306 2.75 7.63 -3.94
C LEU A 306 1.63 6.81 -4.60
N ASN A 307 0.62 6.43 -3.83
CA ASN A 307 -0.53 5.66 -4.31
C ASN A 307 -1.40 6.45 -5.29
N SER A 308 -1.63 7.75 -5.07
CA SER A 308 -2.41 8.58 -6.00
C SER A 308 -1.66 8.88 -7.31
N ILE A 309 -0.32 8.96 -7.28
CA ILE A 309 0.51 9.03 -8.50
C ILE A 309 0.50 7.68 -9.24
N ALA A 310 0.45 6.55 -8.54
CA ALA A 310 0.34 5.23 -9.15
C ALA A 310 -1.04 5.00 -9.82
N GLU A 311 -2.13 5.43 -9.18
CA GLU A 311 -3.50 5.26 -9.67
C GLU A 311 -3.69 5.83 -11.10
N ILE A 312 -4.23 5.02 -12.00
CA ILE A 312 -4.61 5.43 -13.36
C ILE A 312 -6.12 5.60 -13.39
N ARG A 313 -6.57 6.84 -13.18
CA ARG A 313 -7.98 7.19 -13.35
C ARG A 313 -8.30 7.34 -14.85
N PRO A 314 -9.52 6.98 -15.29
CA PRO A 314 -10.03 7.53 -16.55
C PRO A 314 -10.10 9.06 -16.44
N VAL A 315 -9.96 9.73 -17.58
CA VAL A 315 -10.36 11.13 -17.73
C VAL A 315 -11.77 11.14 -18.31
N ASP A 316 -12.62 12.00 -17.75
CA ASP A 316 -13.96 12.30 -18.28
C ASP A 316 -13.88 13.12 -19.59
#